data_AF-A0A321L7E2-F1
#
_entry.id   AF-A0A321L7E2-F1
#
_cell.length_a   1.000
_cell.length_b   1.000
_cell.length_c   1.000
_cell.angle_alpha   90.00
_cell.angle_beta   90.00
_cell.angle_gamma   90.00
#
_symmetry.space_group_name_H-M   'P 1'
#
loop_
_entity.id
_entity.type
_entity.pdbx_description
1 polymer ?
#
loop_
_entity_poly.entity_id
_entity_poly.type
_entity_poly.pdbx_seq_one_letter_code
_entity_poly.pdbx_strand_id
1 'polypeptide(L)'
;MFCPKCGFESPEENRFCKSCGANLQLVSDVMGGKQLPIMLGQFGIDVEKLKRGARSLRNAHHHKADTNSQSVMETAAELRRVRREERRQRARQPKPREWLRYSWQHNLRDGLMSIFGGAGLGAVLFFLSRTASDIGLLKQLEDQSQVKGLELMLRLVWLFAAIPVLKGLAQILYAAFFAESIAKLTDRFLPPQQQAQIEAPVTGTINRPISAPPSVTEQTTNILEKEKELRITQEAERATS
;
A
#
# COMPACT_ATOMS: atom_id res chain seq x y z
N MET A 1 -12.41 15.01 -13.54
CA MET A 1 -12.94 13.65 -13.83
C MET A 1 -12.90 12.76 -12.59
N PHE A 2 -13.87 11.85 -12.41
CA PHE A 2 -13.90 10.92 -11.26
C PHE A 2 -13.20 9.60 -11.57
N CYS A 3 -12.45 9.06 -10.60
CA CYS A 3 -11.78 7.77 -10.73
C CYS A 3 -12.79 6.61 -10.68
N PRO A 4 -12.84 5.70 -11.68
CA PRO A 4 -13.81 4.59 -11.70
C PRO A 4 -13.55 3.53 -10.62
N LYS A 5 -12.36 3.53 -10.01
CA LYS A 5 -11.97 2.53 -9.00
C LYS A 5 -12.35 2.94 -7.57
N CYS A 6 -12.26 4.23 -7.25
CA CYS A 6 -12.47 4.72 -5.88
C CYS A 6 -13.41 5.94 -5.76
N GLY A 7 -13.90 6.49 -6.87
CA GLY A 7 -14.78 7.66 -6.87
C GLY A 7 -14.11 8.98 -6.50
N PHE A 8 -12.79 9.00 -6.29
CA PHE A 8 -12.07 10.23 -5.96
C PHE A 8 -12.00 11.17 -7.17
N GLU A 9 -12.28 12.46 -6.94
CA GLU A 9 -12.20 13.50 -7.97
C GLU A 9 -10.74 13.80 -8.30
N SER A 10 -10.38 13.73 -9.58
CA SER A 10 -9.05 14.06 -10.07
C SER A 10 -9.12 15.16 -11.13
N PRO A 11 -8.22 16.15 -11.08
CA PRO A 11 -8.06 17.09 -12.19
C PRO A 11 -7.63 16.33 -13.44
N GLU A 12 -8.05 16.82 -14.62
CA GLU A 12 -7.94 16.12 -15.90
C GLU A 12 -6.50 15.96 -16.41
N GLU A 13 -5.56 16.76 -15.89
CA GLU A 13 -4.14 16.67 -16.23
C GLU A 13 -3.42 15.47 -15.59
N ASN A 14 -4.01 14.84 -14.56
CA ASN A 14 -3.36 13.75 -13.85
C ASN A 14 -3.53 12.41 -14.58
N ARG A 15 -2.38 11.80 -14.92
CA ARG A 15 -2.31 10.44 -15.51
C ARG A 15 -2.71 9.32 -14.53
N PHE A 16 -2.66 9.59 -13.22
CA PHE A 16 -2.98 8.60 -12.19
C PHE A 16 -3.83 9.21 -11.06
N CYS A 17 -4.72 8.39 -10.48
CA CYS A 17 -5.52 8.79 -9.33
C CYS A 17 -4.64 8.91 -8.07
N LYS A 18 -4.64 10.08 -7.43
CA LYS A 18 -3.89 10.33 -6.18
C LYS A 18 -4.33 9.46 -4.99
N SER A 19 -5.59 9.01 -4.99
CA SER A 19 -6.13 8.20 -3.89
C SER A 19 -5.77 6.71 -4.01
N CYS A 20 -5.86 6.13 -5.21
CA CYS A 20 -5.74 4.67 -5.38
C CYS A 20 -4.71 4.23 -6.44
N GLY A 21 -4.00 5.15 -7.09
CA GLY A 21 -2.97 4.88 -8.09
C GLY A 21 -3.48 4.33 -9.44
N ALA A 22 -4.78 4.37 -9.70
CA ALA A 22 -5.33 3.89 -10.98
C ALA A 22 -4.89 4.78 -12.15
N ASN A 23 -4.50 4.19 -13.28
CA ASN A 23 -4.15 4.93 -14.49
C ASN A 23 -5.41 5.51 -15.14
N LEU A 24 -5.46 6.83 -15.21
CA LEU A 24 -6.57 7.61 -15.74
C LEU A 24 -6.41 7.94 -17.23
N GLN A 25 -5.21 7.77 -17.81
CA GLN A 25 -4.97 8.06 -19.24
C GLN A 25 -5.84 7.20 -20.16
N LEU A 26 -5.99 5.92 -19.84
CA LEU A 26 -6.84 5.02 -20.63
C LEU A 26 -8.29 5.50 -20.68
N VAL A 27 -8.77 6.09 -19.57
CA VAL A 27 -10.15 6.56 -19.45
C VAL A 27 -10.32 7.90 -20.15
N SER A 28 -9.34 8.81 -20.03
CA SER A 28 -9.36 10.10 -20.72
C SER A 28 -9.24 9.93 -22.24
N ASP A 29 -8.48 8.95 -22.72
CA ASP A 29 -8.33 8.67 -24.15
C ASP A 29 -9.61 8.10 -24.76
N VAL A 30 -10.35 7.25 -24.01
CA VAL A 30 -11.64 6.71 -24.44
C VAL A 30 -12.75 7.78 -24.40
N MET A 31 -12.78 8.64 -23.39
CA MET A 31 -13.79 9.70 -23.27
C MET A 31 -13.49 10.91 -24.16
N GLY A 32 -12.22 11.22 -24.43
CA GLY A 32 -11.80 12.39 -25.19
C GLY A 32 -12.11 12.32 -26.69
N GLY A 33 -12.77 11.25 -27.17
CA GLY A 33 -13.16 11.11 -28.57
C GLY A 33 -11.99 11.09 -29.56
N LYS A 34 -10.74 11.17 -29.06
CA LYS A 34 -9.55 10.82 -29.80
C LYS A 34 -9.69 9.35 -30.07
N GLN A 35 -10.24 9.02 -31.24
CA GLN A 35 -10.13 7.69 -31.82
C GLN A 35 -8.70 7.28 -31.59
N LEU A 36 -8.47 6.36 -30.65
CA LEU A 36 -7.20 5.68 -30.62
C LEU A 36 -7.01 5.22 -32.07
N PRO A 37 -5.93 5.63 -32.75
CA PRO A 37 -5.60 5.00 -34.01
C PRO A 37 -5.58 3.52 -33.65
N ILE A 38 -6.54 2.80 -34.20
CA ILE A 38 -6.73 1.38 -34.01
C ILE A 38 -5.40 0.79 -34.47
N MET A 39 -4.48 0.57 -33.52
CA MET A 39 -3.20 -0.14 -33.69
C MET A 39 -3.49 -1.64 -33.87
N LEU A 40 -4.56 -1.93 -34.63
CA LEU A 40 -4.90 -3.17 -35.28
C LEU A 40 -4.78 -3.03 -36.82
N GLY A 41 -4.29 -1.89 -37.33
CA GLY A 41 -4.18 -1.63 -38.76
C GLY A 41 -2.80 -1.89 -39.41
N GLN A 42 -1.74 -2.13 -38.64
CA GLN A 42 -0.37 -2.28 -39.18
C GLN A 42 0.25 -3.67 -38.97
N PHE A 43 -0.55 -4.64 -38.56
CA PHE A 43 -0.31 -5.99 -39.04
C PHE A 43 -1.17 -6.12 -40.28
N GLY A 44 -0.55 -6.23 -41.46
CA GLY A 44 -1.21 -6.62 -42.70
C GLY A 44 -1.72 -8.06 -42.58
N ILE A 45 -2.64 -8.29 -41.64
CA ILE A 45 -3.37 -9.51 -41.47
C ILE A 45 -4.46 -9.43 -42.51
N ASP A 46 -4.06 -9.81 -43.71
CA ASP A 46 -4.93 -10.09 -44.83
C ASP A 46 -6.02 -11.04 -44.32
N VAL A 47 -7.21 -10.50 -44.06
CA VAL A 47 -8.33 -11.21 -43.42
C VAL A 47 -8.72 -12.42 -44.26
N GLU A 48 -8.46 -12.38 -45.57
CA GLU A 48 -8.58 -13.48 -46.51
C GLU A 48 -7.55 -14.61 -46.26
N LYS A 49 -6.28 -14.26 -46.00
CA LYS A 49 -5.25 -15.24 -45.58
C LYS A 49 -5.48 -15.76 -44.18
N LEU A 50 -5.96 -14.93 -43.25
CA LEU A 50 -6.32 -15.38 -41.91
C LEU A 50 -7.56 -16.28 -41.94
N LYS A 51 -8.53 -16.03 -42.82
CA LYS A 51 -9.71 -16.89 -43.02
C LYS A 51 -9.37 -18.20 -43.73
N ARG A 52 -8.37 -18.21 -44.62
CA ARG A 52 -7.80 -19.44 -45.21
C ARG A 52 -6.97 -20.23 -44.19
N GLY A 53 -6.14 -19.56 -43.38
CA GLY A 53 -5.38 -20.15 -42.28
C GLY A 53 -6.27 -20.69 -41.17
N ALA A 54 -7.34 -19.99 -40.80
CA ALA A 54 -8.30 -20.47 -39.80
C ALA A 54 -9.09 -21.69 -40.28
N ARG A 55 -9.41 -21.77 -41.59
CA ARG A 55 -10.03 -22.97 -42.17
C ARG A 55 -9.07 -24.15 -42.24
N SER A 56 -7.79 -23.94 -42.58
CA SER A 56 -6.79 -25.01 -42.55
C SER A 56 -6.47 -25.49 -41.13
N LEU A 57 -6.45 -24.58 -40.14
CA LEU A 57 -6.28 -24.95 -38.72
C LEU A 57 -7.48 -25.73 -38.18
N ARG A 58 -8.70 -25.34 -38.54
CA ARG A 58 -9.93 -26.07 -38.17
C ARG A 58 -9.94 -27.48 -38.75
N ASN A 59 -9.57 -27.63 -40.02
CA ASN A 59 -9.50 -28.94 -40.67
C ASN A 59 -8.33 -29.80 -40.13
N ALA A 60 -7.19 -29.19 -39.78
CA ALA A 60 -6.07 -29.88 -39.12
C ALA A 60 -6.41 -30.30 -37.68
N HIS A 61 -7.21 -29.52 -36.95
CA HIS A 61 -7.70 -29.88 -35.62
C HIS A 61 -8.67 -31.06 -35.66
N HIS A 62 -9.48 -31.23 -36.72
CA HIS A 62 -10.37 -32.38 -36.84
C HIS A 62 -9.63 -33.71 -37.05
N HIS A 63 -8.44 -33.73 -37.67
CA HIS A 63 -7.66 -34.97 -37.86
C HIS A 63 -6.69 -35.30 -36.71
N LYS A 64 -6.42 -34.36 -35.79
CA LYS A 64 -5.57 -34.59 -34.59
C LYS A 64 -6.36 -34.65 -33.27
N ALA A 65 -7.68 -34.47 -33.31
CA ALA A 65 -8.54 -34.50 -32.12
C ALA A 65 -8.66 -35.90 -31.49
N ASP A 66 -8.48 -36.97 -32.25
CA ASP A 66 -8.79 -38.32 -31.76
C ASP A 66 -7.61 -39.00 -31.04
N THR A 67 -6.36 -38.56 -31.26
CA THR A 67 -5.18 -39.18 -30.63
C THR A 67 -4.49 -38.34 -29.57
N ASN A 68 -4.84 -37.06 -29.40
CA ASN A 68 -4.23 -36.18 -28.38
C ASN A 68 -5.23 -35.62 -27.35
N SER A 69 -6.51 -36.03 -27.41
CA SER A 69 -7.54 -35.62 -26.45
C SER A 69 -7.33 -36.21 -25.05
N GLN A 70 -6.72 -37.39 -24.94
CA GLN A 70 -6.40 -38.02 -23.65
C GLN A 70 -5.35 -37.22 -22.85
N SER A 71 -4.27 -36.76 -23.49
CA SER A 71 -3.21 -35.99 -22.80
C SER A 71 -3.68 -34.60 -22.35
N VAL A 72 -4.60 -33.98 -23.10
CA VAL A 72 -5.19 -32.68 -22.76
C VAL A 72 -6.20 -32.80 -21.62
N MET A 73 -6.95 -33.90 -21.53
CA MET A 73 -7.85 -34.13 -20.39
C MET A 73 -7.09 -34.39 -19.08
N GLU A 74 -5.97 -35.12 -19.14
CA GLU A 74 -5.15 -35.41 -17.97
C GLU A 74 -4.48 -34.14 -17.41
N THR A 75 -3.91 -33.31 -18.29
CA THR A 75 -3.34 -32.00 -17.89
C THR A 75 -4.40 -31.03 -17.37
N ALA A 76 -5.61 -31.00 -17.94
CA ALA A 76 -6.70 -30.17 -17.45
C ALA A 76 -7.22 -30.62 -16.06
N ALA A 77 -7.23 -31.92 -15.79
CA ALA A 77 -7.60 -32.46 -14.48
C ALA A 77 -6.58 -32.07 -13.40
N GLU A 78 -5.29 -32.18 -13.72
CA GLU A 78 -4.20 -31.82 -12.80
C GLU A 78 -4.19 -30.32 -12.49
N LEU A 79 -4.37 -29.47 -13.51
CA LEU A 79 -4.45 -28.01 -13.32
C LEU A 79 -5.62 -27.60 -12.41
N ARG A 80 -6.74 -28.34 -12.46
CA ARG A 80 -7.89 -28.12 -11.57
C ARG A 80 -7.58 -28.56 -10.13
N ARG A 81 -6.79 -29.61 -9.93
CA ARG A 81 -6.33 -30.06 -8.59
C ARG A 81 -5.43 -29.00 -7.97
N VAL A 82 -4.39 -28.57 -8.69
CA VAL A 82 -3.47 -27.52 -8.25
C VAL A 82 -4.23 -26.24 -7.91
N ARG A 83 -5.13 -25.77 -8.79
CA ARG A 83 -5.92 -24.54 -8.54
C ARG A 83 -6.88 -24.67 -7.34
N ARG A 84 -7.39 -25.87 -7.04
CA ARG A 84 -8.20 -26.13 -5.82
C ARG A 84 -7.34 -26.10 -4.57
N GLU A 85 -6.13 -26.66 -4.63
CA GLU A 85 -5.18 -26.62 -3.52
C GLU A 85 -4.67 -25.21 -3.24
N GLU A 86 -4.35 -24.42 -4.27
CA GLU A 86 -4.01 -23.00 -4.11
C GLU A 86 -5.14 -22.21 -3.45
N ARG A 87 -6.39 -22.45 -3.85
CA ARG A 87 -7.55 -21.81 -3.21
C ARG A 87 -7.68 -22.21 -1.74
N ARG A 88 -7.43 -23.48 -1.41
CA ARG A 88 -7.41 -23.97 -0.02
C ARG A 88 -6.26 -23.35 0.77
N GLN A 89 -5.08 -23.22 0.18
CA GLN A 89 -3.93 -22.56 0.79
C GLN A 89 -4.21 -21.08 1.03
N ARG A 90 -4.75 -20.35 0.05
CA ARG A 90 -5.16 -18.94 0.21
C ARG A 90 -6.28 -18.77 1.23
N ALA A 91 -7.20 -19.73 1.34
CA ALA A 91 -8.24 -19.71 2.37
C ALA A 91 -7.71 -19.98 3.79
N ARG A 92 -6.57 -20.68 3.91
CA ARG A 92 -5.88 -20.92 5.18
C ARG A 92 -4.94 -19.79 5.57
N GLN A 93 -4.49 -18.96 4.61
CA GLN A 93 -3.72 -17.77 4.93
C GLN A 93 -4.62 -16.78 5.68
N PRO A 94 -4.17 -16.20 6.81
CA PRO A 94 -4.95 -15.24 7.55
C PRO A 94 -5.27 -14.05 6.64
N LYS A 95 -6.49 -13.51 6.74
CA LYS A 95 -6.90 -12.40 5.88
C LYS A 95 -5.93 -11.22 6.09
N PRO A 96 -5.49 -10.53 5.03
CA PRO A 96 -4.46 -9.48 5.13
C PRO A 96 -4.85 -8.35 6.11
N ARG A 97 -6.14 -8.13 6.34
CA ARG A 97 -6.64 -7.15 7.33
C ARG A 97 -6.29 -7.50 8.78
N GLU A 98 -6.15 -8.78 9.12
CA GLU A 98 -5.78 -9.21 10.46
C GLU A 98 -4.28 -9.02 10.70
N TRP A 99 -3.44 -9.17 9.67
CA TRP A 99 -2.01 -8.90 9.72
C TRP A 99 -1.69 -7.42 9.97
N LEU A 100 -2.46 -6.49 9.38
CA LEU A 100 -2.24 -5.06 9.59
C LEU A 100 -2.47 -4.62 11.05
N ARG A 101 -3.30 -5.32 11.82
CA ARG A 101 -3.48 -5.05 13.27
C ARG A 101 -2.21 -5.33 14.08
N TYR A 102 -1.32 -6.18 13.57
CA TYR A 102 -0.02 -6.45 14.18
C TYR A 102 1.12 -5.62 13.58
N SER A 103 0.80 -4.68 12.68
CA SER A 103 1.82 -3.80 12.13
C SER A 103 2.44 -2.96 13.24
N TRP A 104 3.78 -2.89 13.25
CA TRP A 104 4.55 -2.10 14.21
C TRP A 104 4.06 -0.65 14.28
N GLN A 105 3.74 -0.05 13.13
CA GLN A 105 3.24 1.31 13.03
C GLN A 105 1.92 1.52 13.79
N HIS A 106 1.01 0.54 13.77
CA HIS A 106 -0.27 0.66 14.46
C HIS A 106 -0.08 0.63 15.98
N ASN A 107 0.68 -0.34 16.50
CA ASN A 107 0.97 -0.45 17.94
C ASN A 107 1.76 0.76 18.47
N LEU A 108 2.71 1.29 17.67
CA LEU A 108 3.46 2.48 18.04
C LEU A 108 2.55 3.71 18.11
N ARG A 109 1.72 3.93 17.08
CA ARG A 109 0.79 5.08 17.02
C ARG A 109 -0.22 5.03 18.17
N ASP A 110 -0.83 3.88 18.41
CA ASP A 110 -1.82 3.73 19.49
C ASP A 110 -1.16 3.88 20.87
N GLY A 111 0.03 3.32 21.06
CA GLY A 111 0.82 3.49 22.28
C GLY A 111 1.16 4.96 22.52
N LEU A 112 1.59 5.67 21.48
CA LEU A 112 1.95 7.09 21.55
C LEU A 112 0.74 7.97 21.86
N MET A 113 -0.41 7.73 21.21
CA MET A 113 -1.66 8.44 21.51
C MET A 113 -2.12 8.20 22.96
N SER A 114 -1.95 6.98 23.48
CA SER A 114 -2.28 6.67 24.88
C SER A 114 -1.37 7.39 25.87
N ILE A 115 -0.07 7.51 25.58
CA ILE A 115 0.88 8.24 26.43
C ILE A 115 0.57 9.73 26.43
N PHE A 116 0.41 10.35 25.25
CA PHE A 116 0.12 11.79 25.17
C PHE A 116 -1.24 12.12 25.79
N GLY A 117 -2.26 11.31 25.55
CA GLY A 117 -3.57 11.46 26.17
C GLY A 117 -3.51 11.32 27.70
N GLY A 118 -2.84 10.27 28.19
CA GLY A 118 -2.69 10.03 29.63
C GLY A 118 -1.85 11.09 30.33
N ALA A 119 -0.71 11.48 29.74
CA ALA A 119 0.18 12.50 30.29
C ALA A 119 -0.48 13.89 30.28
N GLY A 120 -1.17 14.24 29.19
CA GLY A 120 -1.92 15.50 29.09
C GLY A 120 -3.03 15.57 30.14
N LEU A 121 -3.87 14.52 30.25
CA LEU A 121 -4.91 14.45 31.26
C LEU A 121 -4.33 14.48 32.69
N GLY A 122 -3.24 13.75 32.93
CA GLY A 122 -2.54 13.73 34.21
C GLY A 122 -1.98 15.10 34.60
N ALA A 123 -1.42 15.84 33.65
CA ALA A 123 -0.95 17.21 33.88
C ALA A 123 -2.09 18.16 34.22
N VAL A 124 -3.22 18.10 33.48
CA VAL A 124 -4.41 18.91 33.76
C VAL A 124 -4.96 18.62 35.16
N LEU A 125 -5.11 17.34 35.52
CA LEU A 125 -5.58 16.93 36.85
C LEU A 125 -4.59 17.35 37.96
N PHE A 126 -3.29 17.28 37.70
CA PHE A 126 -2.27 17.75 38.64
C PHE A 126 -2.39 19.25 38.90
N PHE A 127 -2.50 20.07 37.85
CA PHE A 127 -2.69 21.51 37.99
C PHE A 127 -3.99 21.84 38.71
N LEU A 128 -5.12 21.22 38.33
CA LEU A 128 -6.40 21.39 39.04
C LEU A 128 -6.30 21.03 40.52
N SER A 129 -5.65 19.91 40.84
CA SER A 129 -5.47 19.45 42.22
C SER A 129 -4.58 20.40 43.03
N ARG A 130 -3.53 20.93 42.40
CA ARG A 130 -2.63 21.91 43.01
C ARG A 130 -3.35 23.22 43.27
N THR A 131 -4.05 23.75 42.27
CA THR A 131 -4.85 24.98 42.40
C THR A 131 -5.94 24.84 43.45
N ALA A 132 -6.63 23.68 43.51
CA ALA A 132 -7.64 23.42 44.54
C ALA A 132 -7.04 23.34 45.96
N SER A 133 -5.84 22.80 46.08
CA SER A 133 -5.09 22.75 47.34
C SER A 133 -4.63 24.13 47.80
N ASP A 134 -4.07 24.92 46.88
CA ASP A 134 -3.52 26.25 47.16
C ASP A 134 -4.61 27.25 47.58
N ILE A 135 -5.82 27.13 47.01
CA ILE A 135 -6.98 27.97 47.37
C ILE A 135 -7.56 27.59 48.75
N GLY A 136 -7.19 26.42 49.30
CA GLY A 136 -7.77 25.92 50.56
C GLY A 136 -9.21 25.40 50.43
N LEU A 137 -9.70 25.26 49.19
CA LEU A 137 -11.06 24.82 48.87
C LEU A 137 -11.36 23.43 49.45
N LEU A 138 -10.35 22.56 49.48
CA LEU A 138 -10.42 21.22 50.08
C LEU A 138 -10.67 21.28 51.59
N LYS A 139 -10.01 22.19 52.32
CA LYS A 139 -10.23 22.35 53.77
C LYS A 139 -11.64 22.85 54.07
N GLN A 140 -12.13 23.79 53.26
CA GLN A 140 -13.47 24.34 53.42
C GLN A 140 -14.57 23.30 53.15
N LEU A 141 -14.38 22.42 52.15
CA LEU A 141 -15.30 21.31 51.90
C LEU A 141 -15.22 20.22 52.98
N GLU A 142 -14.03 19.90 53.49
CA GLU A 142 -13.86 18.90 54.55
C GLU A 142 -14.57 19.34 55.84
N ASP A 143 -14.46 20.62 56.20
CA ASP A 143 -15.12 21.18 57.38
C ASP A 143 -16.65 21.20 57.23
N GLN A 144 -17.15 21.45 56.01
CA GLN A 144 -18.59 21.48 55.74
C GLN A 144 -19.23 20.10 55.60
N SER A 145 -18.49 19.08 55.11
CA SER A 145 -19.05 17.78 54.75
C SER A 145 -18.84 16.68 55.79
N GLN A 146 -18.10 16.91 56.88
CA GLN A 146 -17.68 15.89 57.86
C GLN A 146 -16.89 14.70 57.27
N VAL A 147 -16.61 14.69 55.97
CA VAL A 147 -15.89 13.59 55.31
C VAL A 147 -14.39 13.81 55.44
N LYS A 148 -13.75 13.01 56.31
CA LYS A 148 -12.29 13.01 56.43
C LYS A 148 -11.63 12.29 55.26
N GLY A 149 -10.55 12.85 54.73
CA GLY A 149 -9.68 12.15 53.77
C GLY A 149 -9.93 12.45 52.29
N LEU A 150 -10.52 13.59 51.97
CA LEU A 150 -10.72 14.05 50.58
C LEU A 150 -9.39 14.18 49.82
N GLU A 151 -8.31 14.56 50.53
CA GLU A 151 -6.96 14.64 49.96
C GLU A 151 -6.47 13.28 49.44
N LEU A 152 -6.73 12.18 50.17
CA LEU A 152 -6.34 10.84 49.75
C LEU A 152 -7.08 10.42 48.48
N MET A 153 -8.37 10.78 48.38
CA MET A 153 -9.17 10.52 47.18
C MET A 153 -8.62 11.27 45.97
N LEU A 154 -8.20 12.53 46.13
CA LEU A 154 -7.63 13.30 45.04
C LEU A 154 -6.29 12.72 44.55
N ARG A 155 -5.45 12.22 45.48
CA ARG A 155 -4.22 11.49 45.15
C ARG A 155 -4.51 10.18 44.41
N LEU A 156 -5.57 9.46 44.80
CA LEU A 156 -6.04 8.25 44.12
C LEU A 156 -6.56 8.55 42.70
N VAL A 157 -7.33 9.63 42.53
CA VAL A 157 -7.80 10.09 41.21
C VAL A 157 -6.63 10.36 40.27
N TRP A 158 -5.55 10.97 40.78
CA TRP A 158 -4.34 11.19 39.99
C TRP A 158 -3.65 9.87 39.57
N LEU A 159 -3.65 8.85 40.42
CA LEU A 159 -3.13 7.51 40.07
C LEU A 159 -3.90 6.85 38.92
N PHE A 160 -5.21 7.08 38.81
CA PHE A 160 -5.99 6.57 37.66
C PHE A 160 -5.54 7.17 36.33
N ALA A 161 -5.03 8.41 36.32
CA ALA A 161 -4.47 9.03 35.12
C ALA A 161 -3.14 8.38 34.69
N ALA A 162 -2.44 7.67 35.57
CA ALA A 162 -1.21 6.95 35.24
C ALA A 162 -1.47 5.64 34.47
N ILE A 163 -2.66 5.04 34.61
CA ILE A 163 -3.03 3.78 33.93
C ILE A 163 -2.88 3.86 32.39
N PRO A 164 -3.45 4.86 31.68
CA PRO A 164 -3.27 4.97 30.23
C PRO A 164 -1.81 5.22 29.81
N VAL A 165 -1.01 5.89 30.64
CA VAL A 165 0.42 6.09 30.39
C VAL A 165 1.16 4.76 30.46
N LEU A 166 0.94 3.99 31.52
CA LEU A 166 1.53 2.65 31.69
C LEU A 166 1.12 1.70 30.56
N LYS A 167 -0.17 1.74 30.15
CA LYS A 167 -0.67 0.96 29.01
C LYS A 167 0.05 1.34 27.71
N GLY A 168 0.16 2.64 27.42
CA GLY A 168 0.84 3.11 26.22
C GLY A 168 2.33 2.73 26.22
N LEU A 169 2.99 2.84 27.37
CA LEU A 169 4.40 2.45 27.53
C LEU A 169 4.61 0.95 27.32
N ALA A 170 3.72 0.11 27.86
CA ALA A 170 3.75 -1.34 27.62
C ALA A 170 3.59 -1.67 26.12
N GLN A 171 2.72 -0.96 25.40
CA GLN A 171 2.55 -1.14 23.95
C GLN A 171 3.78 -0.72 23.15
N ILE A 172 4.44 0.39 23.52
CA ILE A 172 5.67 0.84 22.86
C ILE A 172 6.80 -0.16 23.12
N LEU A 173 6.97 -0.63 24.35
CA LEU A 173 7.96 -1.66 24.67
C LEU A 173 7.69 -2.95 23.89
N TYR A 174 6.43 -3.37 23.83
CA TYR A 174 6.04 -4.52 23.02
C TYR A 174 6.39 -4.33 21.54
N ALA A 175 6.07 -3.16 20.97
CA ALA A 175 6.40 -2.82 19.60
C ALA A 175 7.92 -2.78 19.35
N ALA A 176 8.69 -2.19 20.27
CA ALA A 176 10.14 -2.04 20.15
C ALA A 176 10.87 -3.40 20.18
N PHE A 177 10.50 -4.28 21.12
CA PHE A 177 11.22 -5.55 21.30
C PHE A 177 10.67 -6.71 20.46
N PHE A 178 9.36 -6.74 20.16
CA PHE A 178 8.74 -7.91 19.53
C PHE A 178 8.42 -7.72 18.04
N ALA A 179 8.32 -6.49 17.52
CA ALA A 179 7.94 -6.31 16.11
C ALA A 179 9.05 -6.65 15.12
N GLU A 180 10.32 -6.49 15.51
CA GLU A 180 11.46 -6.87 14.67
C GLU A 180 11.53 -8.40 14.46
N SER A 181 10.94 -9.16 15.38
CA SER A 181 10.74 -10.60 15.18
C SER A 181 9.76 -10.88 14.05
N ILE A 182 8.68 -10.09 13.90
CA ILE A 182 7.61 -10.38 12.93
C ILE A 182 8.10 -10.21 11.50
N ALA A 183 8.96 -9.23 11.21
CA ALA A 183 9.57 -9.10 9.88
C ALA A 183 10.37 -10.36 9.51
N LYS A 184 11.19 -10.86 10.45
CA LYS A 184 11.93 -12.12 10.27
C LYS A 184 11.03 -13.35 10.20
N LEU A 185 9.90 -13.37 10.91
CA LEU A 185 8.91 -14.44 10.74
C LEU A 185 8.24 -14.36 9.37
N THR A 186 7.95 -13.16 8.87
CA THR A 186 7.31 -12.94 7.56
C THR A 186 8.19 -13.48 6.44
N ASP A 187 9.50 -13.24 6.50
CA ASP A 187 10.47 -13.82 5.55
C ASP A 187 10.50 -15.35 5.57
N ARG A 188 10.24 -15.98 6.73
CA ARG A 188 10.14 -17.45 6.83
C ARG A 188 8.84 -18.01 6.27
N PHE A 189 7.77 -17.22 6.24
CA PHE A 189 6.45 -17.65 5.77
C PHE A 189 6.12 -17.20 4.35
N LEU A 190 6.97 -16.39 3.71
CA LEU A 190 6.87 -16.15 2.27
C LEU A 190 7.26 -17.43 1.52
N PRO A 191 6.36 -18.05 0.74
CA PRO A 191 6.69 -19.23 -0.03
C PRO A 191 7.80 -18.90 -1.05
N PRO A 192 8.85 -19.74 -1.18
CA PRO A 192 10.01 -19.47 -2.03
C PRO A 192 9.66 -19.29 -3.52
N GLN A 193 8.47 -19.70 -3.96
CA GLN A 193 8.05 -19.59 -5.35
C GLN A 193 7.85 -18.15 -5.85
N GLN A 194 7.65 -17.17 -4.97
CA GLN A 194 7.56 -15.77 -5.38
C GLN A 194 8.91 -15.07 -5.50
N GLN A 195 9.95 -15.56 -4.83
CA GLN A 195 11.32 -15.06 -5.00
C GLN A 195 11.93 -15.56 -6.32
N ALA A 196 11.64 -16.81 -6.71
CA ALA A 196 12.16 -17.39 -7.95
C ALA A 196 11.62 -16.75 -9.25
N GLN A 197 10.48 -16.02 -9.21
CA GLN A 197 9.99 -15.28 -10.38
C GLN A 197 10.63 -13.89 -10.55
N ILE A 198 11.32 -13.38 -9.53
CA ILE A 198 12.04 -12.10 -9.60
C ILE A 198 13.49 -12.31 -10.04
N GLU A 199 14.05 -13.50 -9.78
CA GLU A 199 15.46 -13.82 -10.08
C GLU A 199 15.69 -14.68 -11.33
N ALA A 200 14.67 -15.00 -12.13
CA ALA A 200 14.92 -15.73 -13.37
C ALA A 200 15.78 -14.86 -14.32
N PRO A 201 17.03 -15.24 -14.62
CA PRO A 201 17.81 -14.55 -15.63
C PRO A 201 17.08 -14.72 -16.96
N VAL A 202 16.82 -13.60 -17.63
CA VAL A 202 16.34 -13.57 -19.01
C VAL A 202 17.50 -14.02 -19.91
N THR A 203 17.85 -15.30 -19.85
CA THR A 203 18.83 -15.94 -20.72
C THR A 203 18.13 -16.28 -22.04
N GLY A 204 17.70 -15.24 -22.75
CA GLY A 204 17.20 -15.29 -24.11
C GLY A 204 18.03 -14.35 -24.95
N THR A 205 19.22 -14.82 -25.35
CA THR A 205 20.21 -14.13 -26.17
C THR A 205 19.63 -13.74 -27.53
N ILE A 206 18.94 -12.60 -27.59
CA ILE A 206 18.86 -11.79 -28.80
C ILE A 206 20.01 -10.78 -28.67
N ASN A 207 21.08 -11.02 -29.42
CA ASN A 207 22.22 -10.11 -29.58
C ASN A 207 21.74 -8.78 -30.19
N ARG A 208 21.16 -7.92 -29.37
CA ARG A 208 21.17 -6.48 -29.57
C ARG A 208 22.08 -5.89 -28.49
N PRO A 209 22.94 -4.92 -28.81
CA PRO A 209 23.61 -4.12 -27.79
C PRO A 209 22.53 -3.40 -26.99
N ILE A 210 22.11 -3.99 -25.87
CA ILE A 210 21.18 -3.42 -24.92
C ILE A 210 21.99 -2.41 -24.13
N SER A 211 21.86 -1.13 -24.50
CA SER A 211 22.19 -0.03 -23.60
C SER A 211 21.43 -0.28 -22.30
N ALA A 212 22.15 -0.26 -21.17
CA ALA A 212 21.56 -0.44 -19.84
C ALA A 212 20.26 0.40 -19.73
N PRO A 213 19.14 -0.18 -19.28
CA PRO A 213 17.92 0.60 -19.09
C PRO A 213 18.25 1.72 -18.10
N PRO A 214 17.96 3.00 -18.45
CA PRO A 214 18.32 4.13 -17.61
C PRO A 214 17.69 3.93 -16.23
N SER A 215 18.52 4.05 -15.20
CA SER A 215 18.03 3.98 -13.81
C SER A 215 16.91 5.00 -13.63
N VAL A 216 15.85 4.63 -12.91
CA VAL A 216 14.72 5.54 -12.62
C VAL A 216 15.20 6.79 -11.87
N THR A 217 16.36 6.73 -11.19
CA THR A 217 17.00 7.90 -10.58
C THR A 217 17.65 8.85 -11.59
N GLU A 218 18.06 8.38 -12.76
CA GLU A 218 18.69 9.21 -13.80
C GLU A 218 17.66 9.97 -14.65
N GLN A 219 16.41 9.48 -14.73
CA GLN A 219 15.36 10.21 -15.47
C GLN A 219 14.86 11.45 -14.73
N THR A 220 14.84 11.45 -13.40
CA THR A 220 14.40 12.63 -12.62
C THR A 220 15.47 13.72 -12.53
N THR A 221 16.76 13.38 -12.54
CA THR A 221 17.83 14.39 -12.55
C THR A 221 17.94 15.11 -13.90
N ASN A 222 17.80 14.41 -15.02
CA ASN A 222 17.83 15.02 -16.36
C ASN A 222 16.69 16.03 -16.59
N ILE A 223 15.52 15.86 -15.94
CA ILE A 223 14.40 16.80 -16.06
C ILE A 223 14.73 18.12 -15.34
N LEU A 224 15.38 18.06 -14.18
CA LEU A 224 15.78 19.24 -13.41
C LEU A 224 16.92 20.01 -14.08
N GLU A 225 17.88 19.31 -14.68
CA GLU A 225 18.98 19.96 -15.42
C GLU A 225 18.46 20.69 -16.65
N LYS A 226 17.55 20.06 -17.41
CA LYS A 226 16.93 20.68 -18.59
C LYS A 226 16.08 21.91 -18.25
N GLU A 227 15.37 21.89 -17.11
CA GLU A 227 14.63 23.07 -16.64
C GLU A 227 15.57 24.21 -16.23
N LYS A 228 16.73 23.88 -15.64
CA LYS A 228 17.74 24.86 -15.25
C LYS A 228 18.40 25.53 -16.46
N GLU A 229 18.72 24.76 -17.50
CA GLU A 229 19.26 25.30 -18.76
C GLU A 229 18.27 26.27 -19.43
N LEU A 230 16.99 25.89 -19.52
CA LEU A 230 15.94 26.75 -20.07
C LEU A 230 15.80 28.09 -19.34
N ARG A 231 15.94 28.10 -18.01
CA ARG A 231 15.93 29.34 -17.22
C ARG A 231 17.13 30.22 -17.53
N ILE A 232 18.32 29.65 -17.63
CA ILE A 232 19.55 30.38 -17.96
C ILE A 232 19.43 31.02 -19.35
N THR A 233 18.90 30.30 -20.34
CA THR A 233 18.70 30.85 -21.69
C THR A 233 17.68 32.00 -21.70
N GLN A 234 16.56 31.86 -20.98
CA GLN A 234 15.56 32.94 -20.87
C GLN A 234 16.09 34.19 -20.15
N GLU A 235 16.95 34.03 -19.14
CA GLU A 235 17.58 35.15 -18.45
C GLU A 235 18.58 35.88 -19.35
N ALA A 236 19.34 35.14 -20.17
CA ALA A 236 20.27 35.74 -21.14
C ALA A 236 19.54 36.56 -22.22
N GLU A 237 18.44 36.05 -22.78
CA GLU A 237 17.65 36.77 -23.79
C GLU A 237 17.03 38.06 -23.23
N ARG A 238 16.60 38.05 -21.96
CA ARG A 238 16.09 39.24 -21.27
C ARG A 238 17.16 40.29 -20.99
N ALA A 239 18.42 39.89 -20.80
CA ALA A 239 19.52 40.81 -20.56
C ALA A 239 20.00 41.51 -21.85
N THR A 240 19.71 40.94 -23.02
CA THR A 240 20.09 41.48 -24.33
C THR A 240 19.00 42.31 -25.02
N SER A 241 17.79 42.38 -24.43
CA SER A 241 16.66 43.17 -24.93
C SER A 241 16.52 44.48 -24.14
#